data_AF-X1EAF4-F1
#
_entry.id   AF-X1EAF4-F1
#
_cell.length_a   1.000
_cell.length_b   1.000
_cell.length_c   1.000
_cell.angle_alpha   90.00
_cell.angle_beta   90.00
_cell.angle_gamma   90.00
#
_symmetry.space_group_name_H-M   'P 1'
#
loop_
_entity.id
_entity.type
_entity.pdbx_description
1 polymer ?
#
loop_
_entity_poly.entity_id
_entity_poly.type
_entity_poly.pdbx_seq_one_letter_code
_entity_poly.pdbx_strand_id
1 'polypeptide(L)' 'MIKLKDGLFFATESFEKAKDKLIETINKNRKITLAKFRDVLKTSRKYSEALLEYFDKEGLTKRVEDYRILKKND' A
#
# COMPACT_ATOMS: atom_id res chain seq x y z
N MET A 1 -0.05 10.04 14.06
CA MET A 1 0.79 8.94 13.56
C MET A 1 -0.08 7.71 13.38
N ILE A 2 0.13 6.94 12.32
CA ILE A 2 -0.56 5.68 12.06
C ILE A 2 0.35 4.53 12.52
N LYS A 3 -0.18 3.64 13.36
CA LYS A 3 0.53 2.43 13.78
C LYS A 3 0.31 1.32 12.76
N LEU A 4 1.39 0.84 12.18
CA LEU A 4 1.42 -0.33 11.30
C LEU A 4 1.84 -1.57 12.11
N LYS A 5 2.06 -2.68 11.42
CA LYS A 5 2.57 -3.93 12.01
C LYS A 5 4.01 -3.77 12.55
N ASP A 6 4.43 -4.68 13.43
CA ASP A 6 5.79 -4.78 13.97
C ASP A 6 6.31 -3.51 14.66
N GLY A 7 5.41 -2.75 15.28
CA GLY A 7 5.75 -1.52 15.98
C GLY A 7 6.20 -0.39 15.05
N LEU A 8 5.96 -0.50 13.74
CA LEU A 8 6.25 0.57 12.79
C LEU A 8 5.20 1.67 12.90
N PHE A 9 5.66 2.92 12.84
CA PHE A 9 4.80 4.09 12.82
C PHE A 9 5.03 4.90 11.54
N PHE A 10 3.95 5.49 11.05
CA PHE A 10 3.96 6.38 9.91
C PHE A 10 3.40 7.75 10.28
N ALA A 11 3.97 8.82 9.73
CA ALA A 11 3.36 10.14 9.82
C ALA A 11 2.02 10.12 9.06
N THR A 12 0.98 10.72 9.64
CA THR A 12 -0.37 10.68 9.06
C THR A 12 -0.39 11.23 7.63
N GLU A 13 0.28 12.35 7.37
CA GLU A 13 0.39 12.91 6.01
C GLU A 13 1.12 11.99 5.02
N SER A 14 2.15 11.27 5.48
CA SER A 14 2.88 10.34 4.62
C SER A 14 2.06 9.08 4.33
N PHE A 15 1.20 8.69 5.27
CA PHE A 15 0.28 7.58 5.10
C PHE A 15 -0.79 7.90 4.05
N GLU A 16 -1.42 9.07 4.12
CA GLU A 16 -2.40 9.49 3.12
C GLU A 16 -1.77 9.60 1.72
N LYS A 17 -0.59 10.22 1.60
CA LYS A 17 0.17 10.26 0.34
C LYS A 17 0.49 8.86 -0.19
N ALA A 18 0.78 7.90 0.69
CA ALA A 18 1.03 6.52 0.28
C ALA A 18 -0.23 5.82 -0.24
N LYS A 19 -1.37 6.06 0.40
CA LYS A 19 -2.69 5.58 -0.03
C LYS A 19 -3.07 6.14 -1.40
N ASP A 20 -2.90 7.44 -1.60
CA ASP A 20 -3.21 8.10 -2.88
C ASP A 20 -2.36 7.54 -4.02
N LYS A 21 -1.04 7.44 -3.81
CA LYS A 21 -0.11 6.85 -4.77
C LYS A 21 -0.44 5.38 -5.08
N LEU A 22 -0.90 4.62 -4.09
CA LEU A 22 -1.32 3.24 -4.27
C LEU A 22 -2.51 3.14 -5.22
N ILE A 23 -3.57 3.91 -4.92
CA ILE A 23 -4.81 3.96 -5.71
C ILE A 23 -4.51 4.43 -7.14
N GLU A 24 -3.75 5.52 -7.29
CA GLU A 24 -3.35 6.06 -8.59
C GLU A 24 -2.60 5.03 -9.43
N THR A 25 -1.62 4.34 -8.82
CA THR A 25 -0.79 3.36 -9.51
C THR A 25 -1.60 2.14 -9.95
N ILE A 26 -2.51 1.65 -9.11
CA ILE A 26 -3.38 0.52 -9.47
C ILE A 26 -4.39 0.94 -10.54
N ASN A 27 -4.97 2.14 -10.48
CA ASN A 27 -5.89 2.61 -11.51
C ASN A 27 -5.22 2.71 -12.88
N LYS A 28 -3.95 3.17 -12.93
CA LYS A 28 -3.17 3.26 -14.18
C LYS A 28 -2.72 1.90 -14.70
N ASN A 29 -2.26 1.00 -13.83
CA ASN A 29 -1.59 -0.25 -14.23
C ASN A 29 -2.44 -1.51 -14.00
N ARG A 30 -3.69 -1.36 -13.52
CA ARG A 30 -4.62 -2.41 -13.06
C ARG A 30 -4.17 -3.21 -11.84
N LYS A 31 -2.88 -3.21 -11.53
CA LYS A 31 -2.27 -3.88 -10.37
C LYS A 31 -0.99 -3.19 -9.91
N ILE A 32 -0.49 -3.57 -8.74
CA ILE A 32 0.79 -3.10 -8.22
C ILE A 32 1.54 -4.20 -7.48
N THR A 33 2.85 -4.33 -7.71
CA THR A 33 3.73 -5.22 -6.96
C THR A 33 4.35 -4.49 -5.77
N LEU A 34 4.82 -5.23 -4.76
CA LEU A 34 5.56 -4.64 -3.64
C LEU A 34 6.81 -3.86 -4.11
N ALA A 35 7.53 -4.39 -5.10
CA ALA A 35 8.69 -3.71 -5.69
C ALA A 35 8.31 -2.35 -6.29
N LYS A 36 7.24 -2.31 -7.09
CA LYS A 36 6.77 -1.05 -7.69
C LYS A 36 6.29 -0.06 -6.64
N PHE A 37 5.55 -0.52 -5.63
CA PHE A 37 5.06 0.34 -4.56
C PHE A 37 6.21 0.96 -3.75
N ARG A 38 7.23 0.16 -3.42
CA ARG A 38 8.46 0.63 -2.80
C ARG A 38 9.11 1.74 -3.59
N ASP A 39 9.25 1.56 -4.90
CA ASP A 39 9.90 2.56 -5.77
C ASP A 39 9.08 3.85 -5.86
N VAL A 40 7.75 3.73 -5.91
CA VAL A 40 6.80 4.87 -5.91
C VAL A 40 6.85 5.67 -4.60
N LEU A 41 7.00 4.98 -3.47
CA LEU A 41 7.11 5.61 -2.15
C LEU A 41 8.53 6.07 -1.80
N LYS A 42 9.56 5.64 -2.54
CA LYS A 42 10.98 5.85 -2.21
C LYS A 42 11.29 5.50 -0.75
N THR A 43 10.83 4.33 -0.31
CA THR A 43 11.01 3.84 1.06
C THR A 43 11.59 2.42 1.08
N SER A 44 11.84 1.88 2.27
CA SER A 44 12.34 0.52 2.42
C SER A 44 11.25 -0.53 2.14
N ARG A 45 11.67 -1.74 1.77
CA ARG A 45 10.74 -2.87 1.57
C ARG A 45 9.89 -3.13 2.82
N LYS A 46 10.48 -3.04 4.01
CA LYS A 46 9.80 -3.26 5.30
C LYS A 46 8.60 -2.31 5.47
N TYR A 47 8.77 -1.02 5.16
CA TYR A 47 7.68 -0.04 5.26
C TYR A 47 6.63 -0.23 4.18
N SER A 48 7.04 -0.50 2.94
CA SER A 48 6.10 -0.75 1.84
C SER A 48 5.25 -1.99 2.09
N GLU A 49 5.85 -3.06 2.60
CA GLU A 49 5.16 -4.30 2.93
C GLU A 49 4.15 -4.09 4.06
N ALA A 50 4.55 -3.41 5.15
CA ALA A 50 3.66 -3.10 6.27
C ALA A 50 2.47 -2.22 5.86
N LEU A 51 2.69 -1.23 4.98
CA LEU A 51 1.60 -0.40 4.44
C LEU A 51 0.65 -1.22 3.58
N LEU A 52 1.17 -2.06 2.69
CA LEU A 52 0.33 -2.88 1.83
C LEU A 52 -0.48 -3.91 2.63
N GLU A 53 0.11 -4.54 3.65
CA GLU A 53 -0.63 -5.41 4.57
C GLU A 53 -1.72 -4.65 5.33
N TYR A 54 -1.44 -3.40 5.74
CA TYR A 54 -2.45 -2.54 6.36
C TYR A 54 -3.61 -2.29 5.40
N PHE A 55 -3.34 -1.89 4.16
CA PHE A 55 -4.39 -1.62 3.16
C PHE A 55 -5.17 -2.88 2.76
N ASP A 56 -4.53 -4.05 2.75
CA ASP A 56 -5.22 -5.32 2.55
C ASP A 56 -6.20 -5.60 3.71
N LYS A 57 -5.76 -5.38 4.96
CA LYS A 57 -6.58 -5.58 6.17
C LYS A 57 -7.77 -4.63 6.24
N GLU A 58 -7.58 -3.37 5.86
CA GLU A 58 -8.66 -2.37 5.77
C GLU A 58 -9.59 -2.62 4.57
N GLY A 59 -9.30 -3.62 3.74
CA GLY A 59 -10.12 -3.96 2.57
C GLY A 59 -9.99 -2.98 1.41
N LEU A 60 -8.99 -2.09 1.41
CA LEU A 60 -8.71 -1.21 0.27
C LEU A 60 -8.15 -2.00 -0.92
N THR A 61 -7.23 -2.92 -0.65
CA THR A 61 -6.61 -3.78 -1.65
C THR A 61 -6.85 -5.26 -1.38
N LYS A 62 -6.69 -6.07 -2.43
CA LYS A 62 -6.62 -7.52 -2.34
C LYS A 62 -5.30 -7.98 -2.93
N ARG A 63 -4.55 -8.78 -2.17
CA ARG A 63 -3.36 -9.49 -2.68
C ARG A 63 -3.79 -10.65 -3.59
N VAL A 64 -3.16 -10.73 -4.75
CA VAL A 64 -3.27 -11.82 -5.72
C VAL A 64 -1.84 -12.20 -6.09
N GLU A 65 -1.39 -13.35 -5.61
CA GLU A 65 0.00 -13.80 -5.75
C GLU A 65 1.03 -12.76 -5.26
N ASP A 66 1.77 -12.15 -6.19
CA ASP A 66 2.84 -11.18 -5.97
C ASP A 66 2.41 -9.72 -6.16
N TYR A 67 1.14 -9.47 -6.53
CA TYR A 67 0.59 -8.15 -6.76
C TYR A 67 -0.69 -7.87 -5.97
N ARG A 68 -1.15 -6.62 -6.03
CA ARG A 68 -2.39 -6.14 -5.44
C ARG A 68 -3.27 -5.44 -6.45
N ILE A 69 -4.57 -5.60 -6.27
CA ILE A 69 -5.62 -4.88 -7.00
C ILE A 69 -6.48 -4.11 -5.99
N LEU A 70 -7.19 -3.08 -6.47
CA LEU A 70 -8.20 -2.42 -5.64
C LEU A 70 -9.37 -3.39 -5.43
N LYS A 71 -9.86 -3.45 -4.20
CA LYS A 71 -11.11 -4.15 -3.92
C LYS A 71 -12.25 -3.32 -4.52
N LYS A 72 -13.11 -3.95 -5.32
CA LYS A 72 -14.37 -3.30 -5.72
C LYS A 72 -15.30 -3.29 -4.52
N ASN A 73 -15.94 -2.16 -4.25
CA ASN A 73 -17.10 -2.11 -3.39
C ASN A 73 -18.27 -2.62 -4.24
N ASP A 74 -18.49 -3.94 -4.23
CA ASP A 74 -19.73 -4.55 -4.70
C ASP A 74 -20.74 -4.59 -3.54
#